data_AF-A0A7V3UH47-F1
#
_entry.id   AF-A0A7V3UH47-F1
#
_cell.length_a   1.000
_cell.length_b   1.000
_cell.length_c   1.000
_cell.angle_alpha   90.00
_cell.angle_beta   90.00
_cell.angle_gamma   90.00
#
_symmetry.space_group_name_H-M   'P 1'
#
loop_
_entity.id
_entity.type
_entity.pdbx_description
1 polymer ?
#
loop_
_entity_poly.entity_id
_entity_poly.type
_entity_poly.pdbx_seq_one_letter_code
_entity_poly.pdbx_strand_id
1 'polypeptide(L)'
;MGRVVLILLLGSIGGYLGFYFKLPSGIMVGALLAVGLFNIMVRDLGRFPAPLDFFIQVSVGSAIGLSVTPRILKEIKANWFLVFFSSAVLIALGVLVGLILARLKFMDLTT
;
A
#
# COMPACT_ATOMS: atom_id res chain seq x y z
N MET A 1 -13.80 10.54 15.88
CA MET A 1 -12.63 11.41 15.61
C MET A 1 -11.32 10.87 16.16
N GLY A 2 -11.22 10.51 17.45
CA GLY A 2 -9.93 10.12 18.06
C GLY A 2 -9.14 9.00 17.37
N ARG A 3 -9.82 8.00 16.79
CA ARG A 3 -9.16 6.89 16.05
C ARG A 3 -8.48 7.36 14.76
N VAL A 4 -9.12 8.25 14.00
CA VAL A 4 -8.56 8.76 12.73
C VAL A 4 -7.30 9.57 13.00
N VAL A 5 -7.31 10.40 14.03
CA VAL A 5 -6.13 11.16 14.46
C VAL A 5 -4.99 10.22 14.86
N LEU A 6 -5.30 9.14 15.61
CA LEU A 6 -4.31 8.13 15.97
C LEU A 6 -3.71 7.43 14.75
N ILE A 7 -4.55 7.00 13.79
CA ILE A 7 -4.09 6.38 12.53
C ILE A 7 -3.17 7.33 11.77
N LEU A 8 -3.53 8.61 11.65
CA LEU A 8 -2.72 9.61 10.94
C LEU A 8 -1.40 9.90 11.66
N LEU A 9 -1.38 9.94 13.00
CA LEU A 9 -0.15 10.11 13.77
C LEU A 9 0.78 8.91 13.61
N LEU A 10 0.25 7.69 13.78
CA LEU A 10 1.03 6.46 13.61
C LEU A 10 1.56 6.32 12.18
N GLY A 11 0.70 6.60 11.19
CA GLY A 11 1.09 6.58 9.78
C GLY A 11 2.16 7.63 9.46
N SER A 12 2.08 8.82 10.05
CA SER A 12 3.09 9.87 9.85
C SER A 12 4.44 9.50 10.46
N ILE A 13 4.44 8.96 11.69
CA ILE A 13 5.66 8.48 12.35
C ILE A 13 6.27 7.33 11.56
N GLY A 14 5.46 6.34 11.19
CA GLY A 14 5.88 5.20 10.38
C GLY A 14 6.44 5.63 9.03
N GLY A 15 5.75 6.53 8.33
CA GLY A 15 6.16 7.05 7.03
C GLY A 15 7.46 7.85 7.11
N TYR A 16 7.64 8.66 8.16
CA TYR A 16 8.90 9.36 8.40
C TYR A 16 10.05 8.39 8.66
N LEU A 17 9.84 7.37 9.49
CA LEU A 17 10.82 6.32 9.73
C LEU A 17 11.17 5.56 8.44
N GLY A 18 10.17 5.18 7.65
CA GLY A 18 10.41 4.46 6.39
C GLY A 18 11.14 5.31 5.35
N PHE A 19 10.90 6.62 5.33
CA PHE A 19 11.69 7.58 4.56
C PHE A 19 13.14 7.65 5.06
N TYR A 20 13.34 7.73 6.38
CA TYR A 20 14.66 7.78 7.00
C TYR A 20 15.51 6.53 6.68
N PHE A 21 14.88 5.34 6.68
CA PHE A 21 15.55 4.08 6.31
C PHE A 21 15.75 3.89 4.79
N LYS A 22 15.39 4.87 3.95
CA LYS A 22 15.54 4.82 2.48
C LYS A 22 14.90 3.58 1.84
N LEU A 23 13.77 3.14 2.39
CA LEU A 23 13.02 2.03 1.81
C LEU A 23 12.44 2.44 0.43
N PRO A 24 12.35 1.52 -0.54
CA PRO A 24 11.61 1.77 -1.77
C PRO A 24 10.17 2.15 -1.46
N SER A 25 9.72 3.32 -1.91
CA SER A 25 8.44 3.91 -1.47
C SER A 25 8.32 4.01 0.07
N GLY A 26 9.41 4.41 0.74
CA GLY A 26 9.55 4.28 2.18
C GLY A 26 8.49 4.99 3.02
N ILE A 27 7.93 6.10 2.54
CA ILE A 27 6.81 6.77 3.21
C ILE A 27 5.58 5.85 3.27
N MET A 28 5.22 5.21 2.15
CA MET A 28 4.06 4.32 2.08
C MET A 28 4.31 3.03 2.86
N VAL A 29 5.47 2.40 2.65
CA VAL A 29 5.84 1.15 3.33
C VAL A 29 5.92 1.35 4.84
N GLY A 30 6.57 2.42 5.29
CA GLY A 30 6.70 2.75 6.71
C GLY A 30 5.35 3.02 7.39
N ALA A 31 4.45 3.75 6.72
CA ALA A 31 3.10 4.00 7.23
C ALA A 31 2.28 2.70 7.33
N LEU A 32 2.34 1.84 6.30
CA LEU A 32 1.67 0.53 6.28
C LEU A 32 2.13 -0.36 7.44
N LEU A 33 3.44 -0.46 7.64
CA LEU A 33 4.01 -1.28 8.71
C LEU A 33 3.62 -0.74 10.09
N ALA A 34 3.75 0.56 10.34
CA ALA A 34 3.45 1.14 11.64
C ALA A 34 1.97 0.98 12.01
N VAL A 35 1.05 1.32 11.10
CA VAL A 35 -0.39 1.21 11.34
C VAL A 35 -0.82 -0.25 11.40
N GLY A 36 -0.31 -1.11 10.51
CA GLY A 36 -0.64 -2.54 10.47
C GLY A 36 -0.17 -3.30 11.72
N LEU A 37 1.08 -3.07 12.15
CA LEU A 37 1.60 -3.68 13.38
C LEU A 37 0.83 -3.19 14.61
N PHE A 38 0.53 -1.88 14.70
CA PHE A 38 -0.27 -1.36 15.81
C PHE A 38 -1.68 -1.96 15.83
N ASN A 39 -2.31 -2.12 14.66
CA ASN A 39 -3.64 -2.70 14.53
C ASN A 39 -3.69 -4.16 15.04
N ILE A 40 -2.62 -4.93 14.81
CA ILE A 40 -2.53 -6.34 15.23
C ILE A 40 -2.10 -6.46 16.69
N MET A 41 -1.09 -5.70 17.11
CA MET A 41 -0.43 -5.88 18.42
C MET A 41 -1.11 -5.12 19.56
N VAL A 42 -1.73 -3.97 19.27
CA VAL A 42 -2.24 -3.07 20.31
C VAL A 42 -3.76 -3.06 20.35
N ARG A 43 -4.42 -2.73 19.23
CA ARG A 43 -5.87 -2.62 19.17
C ARG A 43 -6.37 -2.55 17.73
N ASP A 44 -7.54 -3.15 17.48
CA ASP A 44 -8.32 -2.93 16.26
C ASP A 44 -8.70 -1.43 16.10
N LEU A 45 -8.10 -0.79 15.10
CA LEU A 45 -8.31 0.61 14.73
C LEU A 45 -9.58 0.81 13.89
N GLY A 46 -10.19 -0.28 13.41
CA GLY A 46 -11.35 -0.29 12.54
C GLY A 46 -11.05 0.18 11.11
N ARG A 47 -12.12 0.46 10.37
CA ARG A 47 -12.03 0.94 8.98
C ARG A 47 -11.78 2.44 8.90
N PHE A 48 -10.99 2.83 7.92
CA PHE A 48 -10.81 4.24 7.59
C PHE A 48 -12.13 4.83 7.05
N PRO A 49 -12.49 6.07 7.40
CA PRO A 49 -13.76 6.67 6.98
C PRO A 49 -13.88 6.78 5.45
N ALA A 50 -14.95 6.21 4.90
CA ALA A 50 -15.17 6.07 3.46
C ALA A 50 -15.05 7.38 2.64
N PRO A 51 -15.54 8.54 3.10
CA PRO A 51 -15.37 9.79 2.35
C PRO A 51 -13.90 10.18 2.20
N LEU A 52 -13.07 9.96 3.22
CA LEU A 52 -11.65 10.31 3.19
C LEU A 52 -10.85 9.30 2.35
N ASP A 53 -11.19 8.02 2.42
CA ASP A 53 -10.57 6.98 1.58
C ASP A 53 -10.74 7.30 0.08
N PHE A 54 -11.94 7.74 -0.32
CA PHE A 54 -12.20 8.19 -1.69
C PHE A 54 -11.23 9.31 -2.14
N PHE A 55 -11.08 10.38 -1.35
CA PHE A 55 -10.18 11.48 -1.70
C PHE A 55 -8.71 11.05 -1.77
N ILE A 56 -8.29 10.15 -0.88
CA ILE A 56 -6.92 9.60 -0.88
C ILE A 56 -6.68 8.77 -2.14
N GLN A 57 -7.60 7.88 -2.49
CA GLN A 57 -7.47 7.03 -3.68
C GLN A 57 -7.46 7.86 -4.97
N VAL A 58 -8.32 8.89 -5.07
CA VAL A 58 -8.29 9.83 -6.20
C VAL A 58 -6.95 10.57 -6.26
N SER A 59 -6.40 11.00 -5.12
CA SER A 59 -5.11 11.70 -5.06
C SER A 59 -3.95 10.79 -5.47
N VAL A 60 -3.91 9.56 -4.95
CA VAL A 60 -2.89 8.54 -5.29
C VAL A 60 -2.97 8.18 -6.77
N GLY A 61 -4.18 7.91 -7.28
CA GLY A 61 -4.40 7.62 -8.70
C GLY A 61 -3.97 8.77 -9.60
N SER A 62 -4.26 10.01 -9.19
CA SER A 62 -3.83 11.22 -9.92
C SER A 62 -2.30 11.35 -9.93
N ALA A 63 -1.62 11.13 -8.81
CA ALA A 63 -0.17 11.18 -8.72
C ALA A 63 0.51 10.08 -9.58
N ILE A 64 -0.01 8.86 -9.55
CA ILE A 64 0.47 7.76 -10.40
C ILE A 64 0.21 8.09 -11.88
N GLY A 65 -0.96 8.63 -12.20
CA GLY A 65 -1.32 9.03 -13.56
C GLY A 65 -0.41 10.12 -14.12
N LEU A 66 -0.09 11.14 -13.32
CA LEU A 66 0.88 12.19 -13.70
C LEU A 66 2.29 11.65 -13.93
N SER A 67 2.63 10.51 -13.30
CA SER A 67 3.91 9.86 -13.54
C SER A 67 3.99 9.18 -14.91
N VAL A 68 2.85 8.94 -15.59
CA VAL A 68 2.80 8.36 -16.94
C VAL A 68 3.22 9.41 -17.98
N THR A 69 4.48 9.33 -18.39
CA THR A 69 5.05 10.23 -19.41
C THR A 69 5.12 9.55 -20.79
N PRO A 70 5.22 10.32 -21.89
CA PRO A 70 5.42 9.75 -23.23
C PRO A 70 6.65 8.85 -23.35
N ARG A 71 7.68 9.08 -22.52
CA ARG A 71 8.85 8.21 -22.43
C ARG A 71 8.47 6.84 -21.89
N ILE A 72 7.71 6.79 -20.78
CA ILE A 72 7.22 5.53 -20.22
C ILE A 72 6.31 4.82 -21.23
N LEU A 73 5.44 5.54 -21.94
CA LEU A 73 4.60 4.94 -22.98
C LEU A 73 5.42 4.30 -24.11
N LYS A 74 6.53 4.94 -24.53
CA LYS A 74 7.46 4.34 -25.51
C LYS A 74 8.13 3.09 -24.95
N GLU A 75 8.58 3.12 -23.69
CA GLU A 75 9.19 1.95 -23.05
C GLU A 75 8.20 0.81 -22.84
N ILE A 76 6.95 1.11 -22.47
CA ILE A 76 5.86 0.12 -22.43
C ILE A 76 5.65 -0.47 -23.82
N LYS A 77 5.57 0.34 -24.88
CA LYS A 77 5.36 -0.19 -26.24
C LYS A 77 6.54 -1.07 -26.70
N ALA A 78 7.77 -0.68 -26.37
CA ALA A 78 8.97 -1.43 -26.72
C ALA A 78 9.10 -2.74 -25.92
N ASN A 79 8.76 -2.71 -24.63
CA ASN A 79 8.98 -3.80 -23.68
C ASN A 79 7.67 -4.30 -23.05
N TRP A 80 6.56 -4.28 -23.80
CA TRP A 80 5.22 -4.51 -23.25
C TRP A 80 5.09 -5.85 -22.54
N PHE A 81 5.76 -6.87 -23.08
CA PHE A 81 5.80 -8.21 -22.50
C PHE A 81 6.44 -8.19 -21.10
N LEU A 82 7.59 -7.51 -20.94
CA LEU A 82 8.28 -7.43 -19.65
C LEU A 82 7.48 -6.62 -18.63
N VAL A 83 6.86 -5.51 -19.05
CA VAL A 83 6.02 -4.68 -18.17
C VAL A 83 4.80 -5.45 -17.68
N PHE A 84 4.12 -6.15 -18.59
CA PHE A 84 2.96 -6.97 -18.24
C PHE A 84 3.36 -8.15 -17.34
N PHE A 85 4.43 -8.86 -17.70
CA PHE A 85 4.91 -10.02 -16.95
C PHE A 85 5.36 -9.63 -15.53
N SER A 86 6.16 -8.57 -15.38
CA SER A 86 6.59 -8.07 -14.07
C SER A 86 5.40 -7.66 -13.19
N SER A 87 4.42 -6.98 -13.76
CA SER A 87 3.18 -6.61 -13.06
C SER A 87 2.39 -7.86 -12.62
N ALA A 88 2.25 -8.85 -13.51
CA ALA A 88 1.57 -10.10 -13.20
C ALA A 88 2.28 -10.89 -12.09
N VAL A 89 3.61 -10.95 -12.11
CA VAL A 89 4.41 -11.59 -11.06
C VAL A 89 4.23 -10.88 -9.72
N LEU A 90 4.24 -9.55 -9.69
CA LEU A 90 4.01 -8.79 -8.45
C LEU A 90 2.61 -9.05 -7.86
N ILE A 91 1.57 -9.08 -8.70
CA ILE A 91 0.22 -9.41 -8.26
C ILE A 91 0.16 -10.86 -7.74
N ALA A 92 0.74 -11.80 -8.49
CA ALA A 92 0.77 -13.21 -8.09
C ALA A 92 1.48 -13.42 -6.75
N LEU A 93 2.61 -12.75 -6.53
CA LEU A 93 3.31 -12.78 -5.24
C LEU A 93 2.46 -12.18 -4.12
N GLY A 94 1.78 -11.07 -4.35
CA GLY A 94 0.85 -10.48 -3.37
C GLY A 94 -0.28 -11.44 -2.98
N VAL A 95 -0.91 -12.08 -3.96
CA VAL A 95 -1.94 -13.10 -3.74
C VAL A 95 -1.37 -14.29 -2.99
N LEU A 96 -0.18 -14.78 -3.38
CA LEU A 96 0.48 -15.90 -2.73
C LEU A 96 0.78 -15.59 -1.25
N VAL A 97 1.30 -14.40 -0.95
CA VAL A 97 1.50 -13.96 0.45
C VAL A 97 0.18 -13.94 1.20
N GLY A 98 -0.89 -13.39 0.61
CA GLY A 98 -2.23 -13.41 1.20
C GLY A 98 -2.74 -14.83 1.49
N LEU A 99 -2.53 -15.77 0.56
CA LEU A 99 -2.91 -17.18 0.73
C LEU A 99 -2.08 -17.87 1.82
N ILE A 100 -0.78 -17.59 1.94
CA ILE A 100 0.06 -18.10 3.02
C ILE A 100 -0.47 -17.58 4.37
N LEU A 101 -0.72 -16.28 4.49
CA LEU A 101 -1.23 -15.69 5.73
C LEU A 101 -2.59 -16.27 6.14
N ALA A 102 -3.47 -16.51 5.15
CA ALA A 102 -4.74 -17.18 5.36
C ALA A 102 -4.57 -18.63 5.83
N ARG A 103 -3.65 -19.40 5.24
CA ARG A 103 -3.36 -20.78 5.65
C ARG A 103 -2.77 -20.87 7.06
N LEU A 104 -2.01 -19.86 7.47
CA LEU A 104 -1.45 -19.74 8.81
C LEU A 104 -2.47 -19.24 9.86
N LYS A 105 -3.75 -19.05 9.48
CA LYS A 105 -4.83 -18.52 10.33
C LYS A 105 -4.54 -17.12 10.90
N PHE A 106 -3.64 -16.35 10.29
CA PHE A 106 -3.44 -14.95 10.64
C PHE A 106 -4.51 -14.04 10.04
N MET A 107 -5.24 -14.52 9.03
CA MET A 107 -6.28 -13.78 8.32
C MET A 107 -7.47 -14.71 8.06
N ASP A 108 -8.68 -14.30 8.46
CA ASP A 108 -9.92 -14.99 8.07
C ASP A 108 -10.23 -14.67 6.60
N LEU A 109 -10.45 -15.70 5.79
CA LEU A 109 -10.73 -15.61 4.34
C LEU A 109 -12.13 -15.07 4.00
N THR A 110 -12.90 -14.59 4.99
CA THR A 110 -14.35 -14.35 4.87
C THR A 110 -14.73 -12.86 4.88
N THR A 111 -13.89 -11.96 4.40
CA THR A 111 -14.31 -10.56 4.12
C THR A 111 -13.72 -10.04 2.83
#